data_AF-A0A133VHK1-F1
#
_entry.id   AF-A0A133VHK1-F1
#
_cell.length_a   1.000
_cell.length_b   1.000
_cell.length_c   1.000
_cell.angle_alpha   90.00
_cell.angle_beta   90.00
_cell.angle_gamma   90.00
#
_symmetry.space_group_name_H-M   'P 1'
#
loop_
_entity.id
_entity.type
_entity.pdbx_description
1 polymer ?
#
loop_
_entity_poly.entity_id
_entity_poly.type
_entity_poly.pdbx_seq_one_letter_code
_entity_poly.pdbx_strand_id
1 'polypeptide(L)' 'NTAMPDKIVKRVIEDILEEAGQDMPTEDDVEFVKTVDRIGFLTGYRTIELCWMTWLVQLEGEKIRMEKYGDVLGRI' A
#
# COMPACT_ATOMS: atom_id res chain seq x y z
N ASN A 1 7.20 0.34 -14.25
CA ASN A 1 6.43 0.02 -13.04
C ASN A 1 6.12 1.33 -12.34
N THR A 2 4.84 1.71 -12.21
CA THR A 2 4.43 3.01 -11.67
C THR A 2 3.69 2.78 -10.35
N ALA A 3 4.14 3.42 -9.27
CA ALA A 3 3.33 3.56 -8.06
C ALA A 3 2.38 4.73 -8.25
N MET A 4 1.11 4.56 -7.88
CA MET A 4 0.17 5.66 -7.81
C MET A 4 0.27 6.28 -6.40
N PRO A 5 0.64 7.56 -6.26
CA PRO A 5 0.61 8.27 -4.98
C PRO A 5 -0.82 8.68 -4.61
N ASP A 6 -1.79 7.78 -4.74
CA ASP A 6 -3.17 8.07 -4.33
C ASP A 6 -3.34 7.96 -2.82
N LYS A 7 -4.44 8.55 -2.34
CA LYS A 7 -4.72 8.71 -0.91
C LYS A 7 -4.83 7.37 -0.16
N ILE A 8 -5.31 6.31 -0.79
CA ILE A 8 -5.45 4.98 -0.15
C ILE A 8 -4.07 4.34 -0.06
N VAL A 9 -3.29 4.33 -1.16
CA VAL A 9 -1.94 3.75 -1.17
C VAL A 9 -1.06 4.47 -0.15
N LYS A 10 -1.10 5.80 -0.10
CA LYS A 10 -0.33 6.59 0.88
C LYS A 10 -0.64 6.19 2.32
N ARG A 11 -1.92 6.11 2.67
CA ARG A 11 -2.35 5.76 4.02
C ARG A 11 -1.93 4.35 4.44
N VAL A 12 -2.07 3.36 3.55
CA VAL A 12 -1.65 1.99 3.86
C VAL A 12 -0.12 1.89 4.04
N ILE A 13 0.66 2.60 3.22
CA ILE A 13 2.11 2.63 3.37
C ILE A 13 2.53 3.38 4.64
N GLU A 14 1.82 4.46 4.99
CA GLU A 14 2.02 5.19 6.25
C GLU A 14 1.80 4.28 7.46
N ASP A 15 0.68 3.55 7.51
CA ASP A 15 0.38 2.59 8.57
C ASP A 15 1.48 1.50 8.68
N ILE A 16 1.94 0.95 7.53
CA ILE A 16 3.03 -0.04 7.49
C ILE A 16 4.35 0.53 8.03
N LEU A 17 4.68 1.78 7.68
CA LEU A 17 5.90 2.43 8.15
C LEU A 17 5.81 2.75 9.65
N GLU A 18 4.66 3.21 10.13
CA GLU A 18 4.39 3.46 11.55
C GLU A 18 4.54 2.18 12.39
N GLU A 19 3.96 1.06 11.94
CA GLU A 19 4.13 -0.26 12.57
C GLU A 19 5.60 -0.70 12.59
N ALA A 20 6.39 -0.30 11.60
CA ALA A 20 7.83 -0.56 11.53
C ALA A 20 8.68 0.46 12.32
N GLY A 21 8.06 1.44 12.98
CA GLY A 21 8.75 2.53 13.68
C GLY A 21 9.55 3.43 12.73
N GLN A 22 9.07 3.62 11.50
CA GLN A 22 9.64 4.48 10.47
C GLN A 22 8.67 5.61 10.15
N ASP A 23 9.21 6.80 9.88
CA ASP A 23 8.39 7.93 9.46
C ASP A 23 8.08 7.85 7.95
N MET A 24 6.87 8.26 7.57
CA MET A 24 6.51 8.44 6.17
C MET A 24 7.29 9.62 5.57
N PRO A 25 7.85 9.51 4.36
CA PRO A 25 8.30 10.66 3.59
C PRO A 25 7.09 11.57 3.30
N THR A 26 7.05 12.74 3.93
CA THR A 26 5.89 13.64 3.95
C THR A 26 5.96 14.78 2.95
N GLU A 27 7.08 14.98 2.24
CA GLU A 27 7.29 16.23 1.49
C GLU A 27 6.92 16.18 0.00
N ASP A 28 7.02 15.04 -0.69
CA ASP A 28 6.75 14.97 -2.14
C ASP A 28 6.28 13.58 -2.65
N ASP A 29 5.43 13.57 -3.67
CA ASP A 29 4.99 12.37 -4.40
C ASP A 29 6.19 11.61 -5.00
N VAL A 30 7.25 12.32 -5.38
CA VAL A 30 8.47 11.70 -5.89
C VAL A 30 9.19 10.90 -4.81
N GLU A 31 9.27 11.43 -3.58
CA GLU A 31 9.88 10.72 -2.45
C GLU A 31 9.04 9.52 -2.01
N PHE A 32 7.72 9.67 -2.05
CA PHE A 32 6.79 8.56 -1.86
C PHE A 32 7.06 7.43 -2.86
N VAL A 33 7.12 7.73 -4.16
CA VAL A 33 7.35 6.72 -5.20
C VAL A 33 8.69 6.01 -5.00
N LYS A 34 9.75 6.75 -4.67
CA LYS A 34 11.08 6.17 -4.36
C LYS A 34 11.03 5.24 -3.14
N THR A 35 10.22 5.59 -2.14
CA THR A 35 10.05 4.77 -0.93
C THR A 35 9.32 3.48 -1.25
N VAL A 36 8.23 3.53 -2.01
CA VAL A 36 7.51 2.32 -2.45
C VAL A 36 8.41 1.44 -3.34
N ASP A 37 9.24 2.04 -4.20
CA ASP A 37 10.20 1.30 -5.02
C ASP A 37 11.26 0.58 -4.16
N ARG A 38 11.77 1.26 -3.12
CA ARG A 38 12.68 0.66 -2.14
C ARG A 38 12.02 -0.48 -1.37
N ILE A 39 10.77 -0.33 -0.95
CA ILE A 39 10.00 -1.41 -0.30
C ILE A 39 9.86 -2.60 -1.26
N GLY A 40 9.53 -2.35 -2.52
CA GLY A 40 9.46 -3.39 -3.55
C GLY A 40 10.78 -4.14 -3.71
N PHE A 41 11.88 -3.40 -3.82
CA PHE A 41 13.22 -3.99 -3.90
C PHE A 41 13.56 -4.87 -2.69
N LEU A 42 13.27 -4.41 -1.47
CA LEU A 42 13.58 -5.13 -0.24
C LEU A 42 12.70 -6.37 -0.03
N THR A 43 11.44 -6.32 -0.49
CA THR A 43 10.46 -7.41 -0.31
C THR A 43 10.43 -8.40 -1.47
N GLY A 44 11.03 -8.04 -2.61
CA GLY A 44 10.97 -8.82 -3.85
C GLY A 44 9.69 -8.60 -4.66
N TYR A 45 8.77 -7.75 -4.21
CA TYR A 45 7.56 -7.38 -4.93
C TYR A 45 7.82 -6.25 -5.93
N ARG A 46 7.12 -6.27 -7.05
CA ARG A 46 7.08 -5.11 -7.95
C ARG A 46 6.25 -4.02 -7.30
N THR A 47 6.61 -2.77 -7.58
CA THR A 47 5.88 -1.57 -7.13
C THR A 47 4.39 -1.63 -7.49
N ILE A 48 4.04 -2.22 -8.64
CA ILE A 48 2.66 -2.38 -9.08
C ILE A 48 1.90 -3.41 -8.23
N GLU A 49 2.57 -4.46 -7.74
CA GLU A 49 1.96 -5.47 -6.88
C GLU A 49 1.66 -4.86 -5.51
N LEU A 50 2.60 -4.09 -4.95
CA LEU A 50 2.37 -3.30 -3.73
C LEU A 50 1.17 -2.36 -3.88
N CYS A 51 1.07 -1.66 -5.01
CA CYS A 51 -0.04 -0.77 -5.31
C CYS A 51 -1.39 -1.50 -5.37
N TRP A 52 -1.46 -2.67 -6.01
CA TRP A 52 -2.70 -3.45 -6.04
C TRP A 52 -3.06 -4.02 -4.67
N MET A 53 -2.07 -4.49 -3.91
CA MET A 53 -2.31 -5.02 -2.56
C MET A 53 -2.86 -3.93 -1.63
N THR A 54 -2.33 -2.71 -1.68
CA THR A 54 -2.82 -1.60 -0.84
C THR A 54 -4.25 -1.20 -1.19
N TRP A 55 -4.65 -1.25 -2.46
CA TRP A 55 -6.04 -1.03 -2.87
C TRP A 55 -7.04 -2.07 -2.34
N LEU A 56 -6.55 -3.26 -2.01
CA LEU A 56 -7.35 -4.34 -1.44
C LEU A 56 -7.34 -4.32 0.10
N VAL A 57 -6.49 -3.52 0.72
CA VAL A 57 -6.49 -3.33 2.18
C VAL A 57 -7.63 -2.40 2.57
N GLN A 58 -8.54 -2.90 3.42
CA GLN A 58 -9.58 -2.10 4.06
C GLN A 58 -9.11 -1.73 5.47
N LEU A 59 -8.99 -0.44 5.76
CA LEU A 59 -8.42 0.09 7.02
C LEU A 59 -9.47 0.31 8.13
N GLU A 60 -10.74 -0.03 7.90
CA GLU A 60 -11.79 0.13 8.91
C GLU A 60 -11.71 -1.00 9.96
N GLY A 61 -11.19 -0.66 11.14
CA GLY A 61 -11.37 -1.46 12.36
C GLY A 61 -10.27 -2.49 12.68
N GLU A 62 -9.00 -2.15 12.47
CA GLU A 62 -7.82 -2.98 12.84
C GLU A 62 -7.81 -4.37 12.19
N LYS A 63 -8.57 -4.58 11.11
CA LYS A 63 -8.70 -5.87 10.43
C LYS A 63 -8.43 -5.69 8.95
N ILE A 64 -7.36 -6.32 8.47
CA ILE A 64 -7.14 -6.54 7.04
C ILE A 64 -8.24 -7.50 6.55
N ARG A 65 -9.36 -6.96 6.07
CA ARG A 65 -10.46 -7.77 5.51
C ARG A 65 -10.98 -7.19 4.20
N MET A 66 -10.88 -7.96 3.13
CA MET A 66 -11.43 -7.67 1.80
C MET A 66 -12.96 -7.85 1.73
N GLU A 67 -13.70 -7.55 2.80
CA GLU A 67 -15.16 -7.81 2.87
C GLU A 67 -15.92 -7.05 1.78
N LYS A 68 -15.51 -5.81 1.46
CA LYS A 68 -16.10 -5.01 0.37
C LYS A 68 -16.07 -5.72 -0.99
N TYR A 69 -15.04 -6.54 -1.24
CA TYR A 69 -14.85 -7.21 -2.53
C TYR A 69 -15.13 -8.72 -2.47
N GLY A 70 -15.65 -9.24 -1.34
CA GLY A 70 -15.88 -10.68 -1.14
C GLY A 70 -16.75 -11.30 -2.22
N ASP A 71 -17.83 -10.62 -2.64
CA ASP A 71 -18.72 -11.09 -3.70
C ASP A 71 -18.06 -11.16 -5.07
N VAL A 72 -17.10 -10.28 -5.36
CA VAL A 72 -16.37 -10.25 -6.63
C VAL A 72 -15.29 -11.33 -6.62
N LEU A 73 -14.53 -11.43 -5.53
CA LEU A 73 -13.48 -12.43 -5.36
C LEU A 73 -14.04 -13.85 -5.34
N GLY A 74 -15.24 -14.07 -4.77
CA GLY A 74 -15.90 -15.37 -4.77
C GLY A 74 -16.41 -15.83 -6.14
N ARG A 75 -16.33 -14.99 -7.19
CA ARG A 75 -16.78 -15.29 -8.55
C ARG A 75 -15.64 -15.58 -9.53
N ILE A 76 -14.38 -15.49 -9.10
CA ILE A 76 -13.17 -15.74 -9.88
C ILE A 76 -12.57 -17.06 -9.42
#